data_AF-A0AAW8L1H2-F1
#
_entry.id   AF-A0AAW8L1H2-F1
#
_cell.length_a   1.000
_cell.length_b   1.000
_cell.length_c   1.000
_cell.angle_alpha   90.00
_cell.angle_beta   90.00
_cell.angle_gamma   90.00
#
_symmetry.space_group_name_H-M   'P 1'
#
loop_
_entity.id
_entity.type
_entity.pdbx_description
1 polymer ?
#
loop_
_entity_poly.entity_id
_entity_poly.type
_entity_poly.pdbx_seq_one_letter_code
_entity_poly.pdbx_strand_id
1 'polypeptide(L)' 'VLFINIEPEFGERYQGIVPLDQVTLAGCLMQYYDLSAQIPTRIVLASTDKRSGGLLIQLLPRHDEEEQNLVDEDLWPR' A
#
# COMPACT_ATOMS: atom_id res chain seq x y z
N VAL A 1 5.48 12.85 10.98
CA VAL A 1 5.45 12.57 9.52
C VAL A 1 6.40 11.42 9.23
N LEU A 2 6.05 10.56 8.27
CA LEU A 2 6.86 9.45 7.76
C LEU A 2 7.36 9.80 6.37
N PHE A 3 8.60 9.44 6.05
CA PHE A 3 9.19 9.63 4.73
C PHE A 3 9.44 8.27 4.08
N ILE A 4 9.02 8.11 2.83
CA ILE A 4 9.31 6.94 2.00
C ILE A 4 10.23 7.43 0.87
N ASN A 5 11.50 7.04 0.91
CA ASN A 5 12.47 7.38 -0.12
C ASN A 5 12.73 6.17 -1.01
N ILE A 6 12.58 6.34 -2.32
CA ILE A 6 12.91 5.34 -3.33
C ILE A 6 14.01 5.94 -4.21
N GLU A 7 15.18 5.31 -4.16
CA GLU A 7 16.36 5.70 -4.92
C GLU A 7 16.68 4.57 -5.90
N PRO A 8 16.15 4.61 -7.13
CA PRO A 8 16.43 3.57 -8.12
C PRO A 8 17.89 3.68 -8.63
N GLU A 9 18.48 2.57 -9.04
CA GLU A 9 19.81 2.59 -9.69
C GLU A 9 19.82 3.40 -11.00
N PHE A 10 18.67 3.44 -11.67
CA PHE A 10 18.44 4.22 -12.89
C PHE A 10 17.11 4.99 -12.79
N GLY A 11 17.16 6.29 -13.04
CA GLY A 11 15.98 7.17 -13.02
C GLY A 11 16.02 8.20 -11.89
N GLU A 12 14.90 8.89 -11.72
CA GLU A 12 14.77 9.96 -10.74
C GLU A 12 14.42 9.43 -9.34
N ARG A 13 14.99 10.08 -8.32
CA ARG A 13 14.62 9.81 -6.93
C ARG A 13 13.18 10.21 -6.68
N TYR A 14 12.47 9.37 -5.93
CA TYR A 14 11.11 9.64 -5.48
C TYR A 14 11.05 9.69 -3.96
N GLN A 15 10.37 10.71 -3.41
CA GLN A 15 10.13 10.84 -1.97
C GLN A 15 8.65 11.07 -1.69
N GLY A 16 8.03 10.11 -1.02
CA GLY A 16 6.68 10.23 -0.46
C GLY A 16 6.74 10.80 0.96
N ILE A 17 5.84 11.73 1.27
CA ILE A 17 5.63 12.26 2.62
C ILE A 17 4.27 11.79 3.10
N VAL A 18 4.24 11.11 4.25
CA VAL A 18 3.03 10.51 4.81
C VAL A 18 2.72 11.14 6.17
N PRO A 19 1.50 11.64 6.40
CA PRO A 19 1.06 12.01 7.74
C PRO A 19 1.16 10.82 8.70
N LEU A 20 1.49 11.10 9.97
CA LEU A 20 1.42 10.08 11.04
C LEU A 20 0.12 10.30 11.83
N ASP A 21 -1.02 10.23 11.15
CA ASP A 21 -2.34 10.51 11.72
C ASP A 21 -3.17 9.25 12.00
N GLN A 22 -2.66 8.07 11.64
CA GLN A 22 -3.29 6.79 11.94
C GLN A 22 -2.76 6.18 13.23
N VAL A 23 -3.58 5.34 13.85
CA VAL A 23 -3.26 4.65 15.11
C VAL A 23 -2.06 3.70 14.98
N THR A 24 -1.82 3.15 13.78
CA THR A 24 -0.75 2.18 13.53
C THR A 24 0.10 2.58 12.33
N LEU A 25 1.36 2.11 12.31
CA LEU A 25 2.26 2.28 11.16
C LEU A 25 1.65 1.67 9.89
N ALA A 26 1.02 0.50 9.99
CA ALA A 26 0.34 -0.13 8.87
C ALA A 26 -0.80 0.74 8.33
N GLY A 27 -1.56 1.40 9.20
CA GLY A 27 -2.57 2.39 8.82
C GLY A 27 -1.99 3.55 8.04
N CYS A 28 -0.89 4.15 8.53
CA CYS A 28 -0.23 5.26 7.83
C CYS A 28 0.26 4.84 6.43
N LEU A 29 0.86 3.64 6.32
CA LEU A 29 1.33 3.11 5.04
C LEU A 29 0.18 2.82 4.07
N MET A 30 -0.94 2.26 4.54
CA MET A 30 -2.13 2.05 3.69
C MET A 30 -2.68 3.38 3.16
N GLN A 31 -2.77 4.41 4.03
CA GLN A 31 -3.19 5.75 3.62
C GLN A 31 -2.26 6.36 2.55
N TYR A 32 -0.96 6.10 2.61
CA TYR A 32 -0.03 6.51 1.57
C TYR A 32 -0.35 5.85 0.21
N TYR A 33 -0.65 4.54 0.19
CA TYR A 33 -1.03 3.87 -1.06
C TYR A 33 -2.34 4.40 -1.63
N ASP A 34 -3.32 4.71 -0.79
CA ASP A 34 -4.59 5.29 -1.22
C ASP A 34 -4.40 6.68 -1.86
N LEU A 35 -3.55 7.54 -1.26
CA LEU A 35 -3.33 8.91 -1.73
C LEU A 35 -2.36 9.01 -2.92
N SER A 36 -1.32 8.20 -2.94
CA SER A 36 -0.19 8.36 -3.86
C SER A 36 -0.23 7.40 -5.04
N ALA A 37 -0.60 6.14 -4.79
CA ALA A 37 -0.54 5.08 -5.80
C ALA A 37 -1.93 4.76 -6.37
N GLN A 38 -3.00 5.06 -5.62
CA GLN A 38 -4.39 4.70 -5.95
C GLN A 38 -4.57 3.18 -6.17
N ILE A 39 -3.73 2.38 -5.50
CA ILE A 39 -3.80 0.92 -5.57
C ILE A 39 -4.35 0.41 -4.23
N PRO A 40 -5.52 -0.25 -4.21
CA PRO A 40 -6.06 -0.86 -3.01
C PRO A 40 -5.04 -1.80 -2.37
N THR A 41 -4.59 -1.42 -1.17
CA THR A 41 -3.51 -2.12 -0.47
C THR A 41 -3.92 -2.36 0.98
N ARG A 42 -3.74 -3.60 1.44
CA ARG A 42 -3.95 -3.99 2.84
C ARG A 42 -2.62 -4.43 3.44
N ILE A 43 -2.26 -3.84 4.57
CA ILE A 43 -1.04 -4.16 5.31
C ILE A 43 -1.43 -4.53 6.74
N VAL A 44 -0.95 -5.69 7.19
CA VAL A 44 -1.03 -6.11 8.59
C VAL A 44 0.39 -6.30 9.09
N LEU A 45 0.72 -5.63 10.20
CA LEU A 45 2.01 -5.75 10.86
C LEU A 45 1.79 -6.22 12.29
N ALA A 46 2.63 -7.13 12.76
CA ALA A 46 2.65 -7.59 14.14
C ALA A 46 4.09 -7.74 14.62
N SER A 47 4.33 -7.43 15.90
CA SER A 47 5.65 -7.56 16.50
C SER A 47 5.54 -8.03 17.94
N THR A 48 6.57 -8.76 18.36
CA THR A 48 6.89 -9.13 19.73
C THR A 48 8.32 -8.68 20.02
N ASP A 49 8.80 -8.89 21.25
CA ASP A 49 10.19 -8.54 21.64
C ASP A 49 11.26 -9.33 20.87
N LYS A 50 10.89 -10.48 20.29
CA LYS A 50 11.84 -11.40 19.65
C LYS A 50 11.66 -11.51 18.14
N ARG A 51 10.48 -11.16 17.61
CA ARG A 51 10.11 -11.38 16.21
C ARG A 51 9.13 -10.33 15.74
N SER A 52 9.28 -9.93 14.49
CA SER A 52 8.34 -9.11 13.74
C SER A 52 7.93 -9.81 12.45
N GLY A 53 6.75 -9.48 11.96
CA GLY A 53 6.23 -10.02 10.71
C GLY A 53 5.00 -9.25 10.22
N GLY A 54 4.54 -9.61 9.04
CA GLY A 54 3.38 -8.98 8.45
C GLY A 54 2.93 -9.62 7.15
N LEU A 55 1.81 -9.13 6.66
CA LEU A 55 1.22 -9.52 5.38
C LEU A 55 0.88 -8.25 4.61
N LEU A 56 1.21 -8.26 3.32
CA LEU A 56 0.80 -7.24 2.37
C LEU A 56 -0.02 -7.93 1.28
N ILE A 57 -1.22 -7.43 1.05
CA ILE A 57 -2.08 -7.83 -0.07
C ILE A 57 -2.34 -6.56 -0.88
N GLN A 58 -2.02 -6.61 -2.16
CA GLN A 58 -2.17 -5.47 -3.05
C GLN A 58 -2.88 -5.93 -4.32
N LEU A 59 -3.87 -5.17 -4.75
CA LEU A 59 -4.52 -5.40 -6.03
C LEU A 59 -3.52 -5.06 -7.16
N LEU A 60 -3.48 -5.89 -8.20
CA LEU A 60 -2.69 -5.56 -9.38
C LEU A 60 -3.33 -4.37 -10.12
N PRO A 61 -2.51 -3.47 -10.71
CA PRO A 61 -3.04 -2.38 -11.50
C PRO A 61 -3.87 -2.95 -12.66
N ARG A 62 -5.10 -2.46 -12.81
CA ARG A 62 -5.96 -2.76 -13.96
C ARG A 62 -5.64 -1.75 -15.05
N HIS A 63 -5.24 -2.22 -16.22
CA HIS A 63 -4.76 -1.34 -17.28
C HIS A 63 -5.87 -0.89 -18.23
N ASP A 64 -7.00 -1.62 -18.27
CA ASP A 64 -8.12 -1.34 -19.17
C ASP A 64 -9.41 -0.92 -18.43
N GLU A 65 -10.17 0.04 -18.99
CA GLU A 65 -11.46 0.48 -18.44
C GLU A 65 -12.50 -0.65 -18.37
N GLU A 66 -12.39 -1.66 -19.25
CA GLU A 66 -13.24 -2.86 -19.22
C GLU A 66 -12.92 -3.75 -18.02
N GLU A 67 -11.63 -3.95 -17.68
CA GLU A 67 -11.23 -4.71 -16.49
C GLU A 67 -11.65 -4.02 -15.19
N GLN A 68 -11.71 -2.68 -15.16
CA GLN A 68 -12.18 -1.93 -13.99
C GLN A 68 -13.69 -2.12 -13.74
N ASN A 69 -14.49 -2.26 -14.81
CA ASN A 69 -15.94 -2.49 -14.73
C ASN A 69 -16.32 -3.95 -14.56
N LEU A 70 -15.44 -4.89 -14.92
CA LEU A 70 -15.57 -6.30 -14.58
C LEU A 70 -15.37 -6.45 -13.06
N VAL A 71 -16.49 -6.45 -12.33
CA VAL A 71 -16.55 -6.98 -10.98
C VAL A 71 -16.35 -8.48 -11.11
N ASP A 72 -15.11 -8.93 -10.99
CA ASP A 72 -14.82 -10.35 -10.86
C ASP A 72 -15.53 -10.85 -9.59
N GLU A 73 -16.57 -11.68 -9.78
CA GLU A 73 -17.41 -12.21 -8.70
C GLU A 73 -16.62 -13.11 -7.74
N ASP A 74 -15.45 -13.61 -8.16
CA ASP A 74 -14.51 -14.39 -7.35
C ASP A 74 -13.52 -13.50 -6.57
N LEU A 75 -13.51 -12.17 -6.80
CA LEU A 75 -12.80 -11.26 -5.91
C LEU A 75 -13.44 -11.31 -4.53
N TRP A 76 -12.63 -11.71 -3.55
CA TRP A 76 -13.02 -11.89 -2.17
C TRP A 76 -13.98 -10.79 -1.69
N PRO A 77 -15.26 -11.10 -1.42
CA PRO A 77 -16.22 -10.10 -1.00
C PRO A 77 -15.88 -9.70 0.44
N ARG A 78 -15.48 -8.45 0.63
CA ARG A 78 -15.37 -7.84 1.96
C ARG A 78 -15.95 -6.45 1.94
#